data_AF-A0A3R9HN49-F1
#
_entry.id   AF-A0A3R9HN49-F1
#
_cell.length_a   1.000
_cell.length_b   1.000
_cell.length_c   1.000
_cell.angle_alpha   90.00
_cell.angle_beta   90.00
_cell.angle_gamma   90.00
#
_symmetry.space_group_name_H-M   'P 1'
#
loop_
_entity.id
_entity.type
_entity.pdbx_description
1 polymer ?
#
loop_
_entity_poly.entity_id
_entity_poly.type
_entity_poly.pdbx_seq_one_letter_code
_entity_poly.pdbx_strand_id
1 'polypeptide(L)' 'MSTKKTFEENLQDLEAIVTKLETGDVALEDAIAEFQKGMALSKNLQKTLEDAEKTLVKVMQADGTETEMDA' A
#
# COMPACT_ATOMS: atom_id res chain seq x y z
N MET A 1 22.63 -3.19 -6.58
CA MET A 1 21.47 -2.48 -7.15
C MET A 1 20.25 -2.92 -6.36
N SER A 2 19.73 -2.11 -5.45
CA SER A 2 18.50 -2.47 -4.72
C SER A 2 17.31 -2.16 -5.61
N THR A 3 16.78 -3.17 -6.29
CA THR A 3 15.52 -3.07 -7.04
C THR A 3 14.39 -2.85 -6.04
N LYS A 4 13.80 -1.66 -6.07
CA LYS A 4 12.59 -1.35 -5.31
C LYS A 4 11.43 -2.16 -5.90
N LYS A 5 10.69 -2.87 -5.06
CA LYS A 5 9.51 -3.64 -5.48
C LYS A 5 8.45 -2.74 -6.11
N THR A 6 7.70 -3.25 -7.08
CA THR A 6 6.54 -2.58 -7.68
C THR A 6 5.37 -2.50 -6.69
N PHE A 7 4.33 -1.74 -7.04
CA PHE A 7 3.12 -1.67 -6.23
C PHE A 7 2.47 -3.05 -6.09
N GLU A 8 2.34 -3.78 -7.20
CA GLU A 8 1.74 -5.11 -7.27
C GLU A 8 2.52 -6.13 -6.46
N GLU A 9 3.86 -6.09 -6.52
CA GLU A 9 4.72 -6.98 -5.71
C GLU A 9 4.56 -6.69 -4.21
N ASN A 10 4.46 -5.41 -3.82
CA ASN A 10 4.21 -5.03 -2.43
C ASN A 10 2.79 -5.40 -1.98
N LEU A 11 1.81 -5.36 -2.88
CA LEU A 11 0.44 -5.78 -2.58
C LEU A 11 0.38 -7.30 -2.35
N GLN A 12 1.04 -8.09 -3.20
CA GLN A 12 1.15 -9.54 -3.02
C GLN A 12 1.85 -9.92 -1.71
N ASP A 13 2.92 -9.21 -1.35
CA ASP A 13 3.57 -9.40 -0.06
C ASP A 13 2.60 -9.15 1.12
N LEU A 14 1.75 -8.12 1.03
CA LEU A 14 0.76 -7.80 2.06
C LEU A 14 -0.30 -8.90 2.16
N GLU A 15 -0.82 -9.38 1.03
CA GLU A 15 -1.77 -10.48 0.97
C GLU A 15 -1.20 -11.75 1.62
N ALA A 16 0.06 -12.08 1.30
CA ALA A 16 0.74 -13.22 1.90
C ALA A 16 0.88 -13.10 3.43
N ILE A 17 1.17 -11.90 3.94
CA ILE A 17 1.22 -11.62 5.38
C ILE A 17 -0.16 -11.83 6.01
N VAL A 18 -1.22 -11.29 5.41
CA VAL A 18 -2.60 -11.44 5.90
C VAL A 18 -2.99 -12.92 5.94
N THR A 19 -2.80 -13.64 4.84
CA THR A 19 -3.10 -15.09 4.79
C THR A 19 -2.34 -15.85 5.87
N LYS A 20 -1.04 -15.56 6.06
CA LYS A 20 -0.23 -16.20 7.09
C LYS A 20 -0.79 -15.93 8.50
N LEU A 21 -1.18 -14.70 8.81
CA LEU A 21 -1.79 -14.35 10.10
C LEU A 21 -3.16 -15.00 10.31
N GLU A 22 -3.98 -15.10 9.26
CA GLU A 22 -5.32 -15.72 9.30
C GLU A 22 -5.27 -17.24 9.52
N THR A 23 -4.22 -17.92 9.03
CA THR A 23 -4.08 -19.37 9.24
C THR A 23 -3.85 -19.75 10.70
N GLY A 24 -3.37 -18.83 11.55
CA GLY A 24 -3.19 -19.05 12.98
C GLY A 24 -2.07 -20.02 13.37
N ASP A 25 -1.33 -20.58 12.40
CA ASP A 25 -0.22 -21.52 12.62
C ASP A 25 1.14 -20.80 12.80
N VAL A 26 1.10 -19.61 13.41
CA VAL A 26 2.25 -18.72 13.59
C VAL A 26 2.46 -18.49 15.07
N ALA A 27 3.69 -18.65 15.54
CA ALA A 27 4.05 -18.33 16.92
C ALA A 27 3.71 -16.86 17.23
N LEU A 28 3.29 -16.56 18.46
CA LEU A 28 2.84 -15.22 18.84
C LEU A 28 3.87 -14.13 18.51
N GLU A 29 5.14 -14.41 18.75
CA GLU A 29 6.25 -13.49 18.47
C GLU A 29 6.40 -13.20 16.97
N ASP A 30 6.29 -14.24 16.14
CA ASP A 30 6.30 -14.11 14.68
C ASP A 30 5.05 -13.40 14.17
N ALA A 31 3.88 -13.64 14.78
CA ALA A 31 2.64 -12.99 14.41
C ALA A 31 2.70 -11.48 14.65
N ILE A 32 3.32 -11.05 15.76
CA ILE A 32 3.56 -9.63 16.05
C ILE A 32 4.50 -9.02 15.00
N ALA A 33 5.57 -9.71 14.63
CA ALA A 33 6.51 -9.23 13.63
C ALA A 33 5.86 -9.10 12.24
N GLU A 34 5.11 -10.12 11.81
CA GLU A 34 4.37 -10.10 10.54
C GLU A 34 3.29 -9.02 10.53
N PHE A 35 2.58 -8.81 11.64
CA PHE A 35 1.61 -7.73 11.76
C PHE A 35 2.27 -6.35 11.60
N GLN A 36 3.39 -6.09 12.26
CA GLN A 36 4.13 -4.84 12.12
C GLN A 36 4.60 -4.61 10.68
N LYS A 37 5.10 -5.66 10.04
CA LYS A 37 5.50 -5.63 8.62
C LYS A 37 4.31 -5.33 7.71
N GLY A 38 3.17 -5.99 7.90
CA GLY A 38 1.94 -5.76 7.16
C GLY A 38 1.43 -4.33 7.32
N MET A 39 1.46 -3.78 8.53
CA MET A 39 1.09 -2.38 8.81
C MET A 39 1.99 -1.38 8.07
N ALA A 40 3.31 -1.59 8.09
CA ALA A 40 4.24 -0.73 7.38
C ALA A 40 4.04 -0.78 5.86
N LEU A 41 3.80 -1.98 5.32
CA LEU A 41 3.57 -2.22 3.90
C LEU A 41 2.25 -1.60 3.43
N SER A 42 1.17 -1.81 4.19
CA SER A 42 -0.15 -1.19 3.95
C SER A 42 -0.05 0.34 3.90
N LYS A 43 0.63 0.95 4.88
CA LYS A 43 0.86 2.40 4.89
C LYS A 43 1.64 2.89 3.66
N ASN A 44 2.59 2.10 3.17
CA ASN A 44 3.36 2.45 1.98
C ASN A 44 2.51 2.39 0.70
N LEU A 45 1.68 1.34 0.57
CA LEU A 45 0.75 1.18 -0.53
C LEU A 45 -0.28 2.31 -0.56
N GLN A 46 -0.87 2.64 0.59
CA GLN A 46 -1.82 3.75 0.71
C GLN A 46 -1.18 5.08 0.27
N LYS A 47 0.03 5.38 0.74
CA LYS A 47 0.76 6.58 0.32
C LYS A 47 1.02 6.60 -1.19
N THR A 48 1.36 5.45 -1.78
CA THR A 48 1.60 5.34 -3.21
C THR A 48 0.33 5.67 -4.01
N LEU A 49 -0.83 5.20 -3.55
CA LEU A 49 -2.14 5.54 -4.15
C LEU A 49 -2.47 7.02 -3.98
N GLU A 50 -2.30 7.59 -2.79
CA GLU A 50 -2.52 9.03 -2.54
C GLU A 50 -1.63 9.91 -3.43
N ASP A 51 -0.37 9.54 -3.63
CA ASP A 51 0.56 10.28 -4.47
C ASP A 51 0.17 10.17 -5.97
N ALA A 52 -0.33 9.00 -6.39
CA ALA A 52 -0.87 8.80 -7.74
C ALA A 52 -2.13 9.64 -7.98
N GLU A 53 -3.06 9.64 -7.03
CA GLU A 53 -4.29 10.44 -7.06
C GLU A 53 -3.98 11.93 -7.15
N LYS A 54 -3.10 12.46 -6.29
CA LYS A 54 -2.64 13.86 -6.35
C LYS A 54 -2.02 14.21 -7.69
N THR A 55 -1.31 13.27 -8.31
CA THR A 55 -0.69 13.48 -9.62
C THR A 55 -1.76 13.58 -10.71
N LEU A 56 -2.75 12.69 -10.71
CA LEU A 56 -3.88 12.76 -11.64
C LEU A 56 -4.66 14.07 -11.51
N VAL A 57 -4.99 14.47 -10.28
CA VAL A 57 -5.69 15.73 -10.00
C VAL A 57 -4.91 16.94 -10.56
N LYS A 58 -3.59 17.00 -10.37
CA LYS A 58 -2.76 18.07 -10.93
C LYS A 58 -2.74 18.09 -12.46
N VAL A 59 -2.73 16.92 -13.09
CA VAL A 59 -2.77 16.81 -14.55
C VAL A 59 -4.12 17.29 -15.10
N MET A 60 -5.23 16.93 -14.46
CA MET A 60 -6.58 17.39 -14.86
C MET A 60 -6.75 18.90 -14.68
N GLN A 61 -6.27 19.46 -13.57
CA GLN A 61 -6.25 20.92 -13.36
C GLN A 61 -5.40 21.66 -14.40
N ALA A 62 -4.28 21.07 -14.85
CA ALA A 62 -3.42 21.66 -15.87
C ALA A 62 -4.05 21.64 -17.28
N ASP A 63 -4.93 20.68 -17.56
CA ASP A 63 -5.72 20.59 -18.80
C ASP A 63 -7.02 21.42 -18.75
N GLY A 64 -7.18 22.28 -17.73
CA GLY A 64 -8.29 23.22 -17.62
C GLY A 64 -9.63 22.60 -17.21
N THR A 65 -9.65 21.35 -16.76
CA THR A 65 -10.86 20.71 -16.20
C THR A 65 -10.77 20.70 -14.68
N GLU A 66 -11.59 21.53 -14.04
CA GLU A 66 -11.77 21.53 -12.58
C GLU A 66 -12.58 20.31 -12.16
N THR A 67 -12.05 19.49 -11.27
CA THR A 67 -12.83 18.48 -10.54
C THR A 67 -12.77 18.80 -9.05
N GLU A 68 -13.91 19.21 -8.50
CA GLU A 68 -14.17 19.17 -7.05
C GLU A 68 -14.12 17.71 -6.61
N MET A 69 -13.03 17.28 -5.99
CA MET A 69 -13.02 16.07 -5.19
C MET A 69 -13.34 16.49 -3.75
N ASP A 70 -14.62 16.68 -3.49
CA ASP A 70 -15.13 16.74 -2.11
C ASP A 70 -14.90 15.38 -1.45
N ALA A 71 -14.24 15.43 -0.29
CA ALA A 71 -13.98 14.29 0.59
C ALA A 71 -15.23 13.84 1.36
#